data_AF-L7F4X3-F1
#
_entry.id   AF-L7F4X3-F1
#
_cell.length_a   1.000
_cell.length_b   1.000
_cell.length_c   1.000
_cell.angle_alpha   90.00
_cell.angle_beta   90.00
_cell.angle_gamma   90.00
#
_symmetry.space_group_name_H-M   'P 1'
#
loop_
_entity.id
_entity.type
_entity.pdbx_description
1 polymer ?
#
loop_
_entity_poly.entity_id
_entity_poly.type
_entity_poly.pdbx_seq_one_letter_code
_entity_poly.pdbx_strand_id
1 'polypeptide(L)'
;MKAGTIAQAQTSAFGVAEYIRQKHAAAEPDRPAMTAMKLQKVVYYCQAWYLAWEGRASFPEAIRAWASGPVCPALYELHQGHFEIEGGFFAKRLCVRSNLGTA
;
A
#
# COMPACT_ATOMS: atom_id res chain seq x y z
N MET A 1 10.12 -31.58 -13.55
CA MET A 1 9.79 -30.14 -13.49
C MET A 1 9.33 -29.84 -12.07
N LYS A 2 10.19 -29.27 -11.23
CA LYS A 2 9.80 -28.94 -9.84
C LYS A 2 9.01 -27.64 -9.87
N ALA A 3 7.72 -27.71 -9.53
CA ALA A 3 6.96 -26.53 -9.14
C ALA A 3 7.66 -25.97 -7.88
N GLY A 4 8.46 -24.91 -8.08
CA GLY A 4 9.02 -24.16 -6.98
C GLY A 4 7.86 -23.60 -6.17
N THR A 5 7.65 -24.13 -4.98
CA THR A 5 6.76 -23.55 -3.99
C THR A 5 7.35 -22.19 -3.64
N ILE A 6 6.84 -21.14 -4.29
CA ILE A 6 7.12 -19.77 -3.87
C ILE A 6 6.34 -19.63 -2.56
N ALA A 7 7.05 -19.67 -1.43
CA ALA A 7 6.49 -19.28 -0.15
C ALA A 7 5.77 -17.94 -0.38
N GLN A 8 4.45 -17.92 -0.20
CA GLN A 8 3.66 -16.70 -0.31
C GLN A 8 4.15 -15.79 0.82
N ALA A 9 5.12 -14.93 0.55
CA ALA A 9 5.38 -13.79 1.42
C ALA A 9 4.05 -13.04 1.47
N GLN A 10 3.39 -13.04 2.63
CA GLN A 10 2.10 -12.40 2.80
C GLN A 10 2.31 -10.93 2.48
N THR A 11 2.00 -10.54 1.25
CA THR A 11 2.19 -9.17 0.79
C THR A 11 1.13 -8.34 1.49
N SER A 12 1.52 -7.27 2.15
CA SER A 12 0.62 -6.33 2.80
C SER A 12 0.33 -5.16 1.88
N ALA A 13 -0.83 -4.52 2.04
CA ALA A 13 -1.15 -3.27 1.34
C ALA A 13 -0.08 -2.19 1.57
N PHE A 14 0.55 -2.19 2.76
CA PHE A 14 1.64 -1.28 3.09
C PHE A 14 2.90 -1.53 2.27
N GLY A 15 3.29 -2.80 2.09
CA GLY A 15 4.43 -3.17 1.26
C GLY A 15 4.22 -2.78 -0.20
N VAL A 16 3.02 -3.03 -0.72
CA VAL A 16 2.62 -2.60 -2.08
C VAL A 16 2.68 -1.07 -2.21
N ALA A 17 2.15 -0.36 -1.22
CA ALA A 17 2.14 1.11 -1.21
C ALA A 17 3.55 1.71 -1.21
N GLU A 18 4.46 1.21 -0.37
CA GLU A 18 5.87 1.63 -0.35
C GLU A 18 6.56 1.32 -1.69
N TYR A 19 6.31 0.15 -2.27
CA TYR A 19 6.86 -0.22 -3.57
C TYR A 19 6.41 0.73 -4.68
N ILE A 20 5.10 1.01 -4.77
CA ILE A 20 4.53 1.96 -5.75
C ILE A 20 5.18 3.34 -5.60
N ARG A 21 5.31 3.83 -4.36
CA ARG A 21 5.91 5.14 -4.09
C ARG A 21 7.39 5.18 -4.49
N GLN A 22 8.16 4.13 -4.18
CA GLN A 22 9.55 4.01 -4.61
C GLN A 22 9.69 4.05 -6.13
N LYS A 23 8.85 3.29 -6.85
CA LYS A 23 8.84 3.30 -8.32
C LYS A 23 8.46 4.65 -8.91
N HIS A 24 7.47 5.32 -8.34
CA HIS A 24 7.10 6.68 -8.74
C HIS A 24 8.25 7.67 -8.54
N ALA A 25 8.88 7.68 -7.36
CA ALA A 25 9.99 8.58 -7.09
C ALA A 25 11.21 8.33 -8.00
N ALA A 26 11.45 7.09 -8.40
CA ALA A 26 12.49 6.77 -9.38
C ALA A 26 12.12 7.20 -10.81
N ALA A 27 10.83 7.19 -11.16
CA ALA A 27 10.35 7.60 -12.48
C ALA A 27 10.22 9.14 -12.62
N GLU A 28 9.92 9.84 -11.54
CA GLU A 28 9.70 11.29 -11.49
C GLU A 28 10.64 11.94 -10.44
N PRO A 29 11.95 12.07 -10.72
CA PRO A 29 12.94 12.57 -9.74
C PRO A 29 12.71 14.03 -9.34
N ASP A 30 12.17 14.87 -10.23
CA ASP A 30 11.85 16.27 -9.95
C ASP A 30 10.58 16.43 -9.08
N ARG A 31 9.74 15.38 -9.01
CA ARG A 31 8.50 15.37 -8.23
C ARG A 31 8.28 14.01 -7.52
N PRO A 32 9.14 13.68 -6.54
CA PRO A 32 9.14 12.35 -5.94
C PRO A 32 7.96 12.10 -4.97
N ALA A 33 7.28 13.16 -4.52
CA ALA A 33 6.12 13.09 -3.64
C ALA A 33 4.85 12.66 -4.41
N MET A 34 4.01 11.86 -3.76
CA MET A 34 2.74 11.40 -4.31
C MET A 34 1.60 11.79 -3.37
N THR A 35 0.44 12.17 -3.92
CA THR A 35 -0.73 12.41 -3.07
C THR A 35 -1.26 11.11 -2.46
N ALA A 36 -1.72 11.18 -1.22
CA ALA A 36 -2.23 10.02 -0.49
C ALA A 36 -3.40 9.32 -1.21
N MET A 37 -4.27 10.10 -1.88
CA MET A 37 -5.38 9.56 -2.65
C MET A 37 -4.96 8.94 -3.98
N LYS A 38 -3.91 9.45 -4.65
CA LYS A 38 -3.33 8.79 -5.84
C LYS A 38 -2.82 7.40 -5.44
N LEU A 39 -2.10 7.32 -4.32
CA LEU A 39 -1.59 6.06 -3.79
C LEU A 39 -2.70 5.05 -3.49
N GLN A 40 -3.78 5.47 -2.81
CA GLN A 40 -4.96 4.61 -2.53
C GLN A 40 -5.55 4.00 -3.80
N LYS A 41 -5.70 4.82 -4.86
CA LYS A 41 -6.23 4.36 -6.15
C LYS A 41 -5.30 3.34 -6.82
N VAL A 42 -3.98 3.56 -6.80
CA VAL A 42 -3.03 2.62 -7.42
C VAL A 42 -3.00 1.30 -6.65
N VAL A 43 -3.00 1.33 -5.32
CA VAL A 43 -3.07 0.11 -4.49
C VAL A 43 -4.35 -0.68 -4.79
N TYR A 44 -5.48 0.01 -4.96
CA TYR A 44 -6.72 -0.61 -5.41
C TYR A 44 -6.59 -1.30 -6.77
N TYR A 45 -6.03 -0.63 -7.77
CA TYR A 45 -5.84 -1.25 -9.09
C TYR A 45 -4.94 -2.47 -9.03
N CYS A 46 -3.91 -2.48 -8.16
CA CYS A 46 -3.07 -3.67 -7.97
C CYS A 46 -3.89 -4.87 -7.46
N GLN A 47 -4.75 -4.68 -6.46
CA GLN A 47 -5.58 -5.77 -5.94
C GLN A 47 -6.67 -6.18 -6.93
N ALA A 48 -7.31 -5.22 -7.60
CA ALA A 48 -8.33 -5.49 -8.61
C ALA A 48 -7.77 -6.27 -9.80
N TRP A 49 -6.58 -5.88 -10.28
CA TRP A 49 -5.88 -6.62 -11.32
C TRP A 49 -5.56 -8.04 -10.85
N TYR A 50 -4.95 -8.18 -9.68
CA TYR A 50 -4.61 -9.51 -9.16
C TYR A 50 -5.84 -10.40 -8.97
N LEU A 51 -6.93 -9.85 -8.46
CA LEU A 51 -8.20 -10.56 -8.29
C LEU A 51 -8.80 -11.02 -9.62
N ALA A 52 -8.73 -10.18 -10.66
CA ALA A 52 -9.26 -10.51 -11.98
C ALA A 52 -8.50 -11.66 -12.65
N TRP A 53 -7.19 -11.76 -12.43
CA TRP A 53 -6.34 -12.77 -13.09
C TRP A 53 -6.13 -14.04 -12.25
N GLU A 54 -5.95 -13.91 -10.93
CA GLU A 54 -5.60 -15.02 -10.03
C GLU A 54 -6.79 -15.51 -9.20
N GLY A 55 -7.94 -14.81 -9.27
CA GLY A 55 -9.15 -15.17 -8.53
C GLY A 55 -9.05 -14.99 -7.02
N ARG A 56 -7.96 -14.40 -6.52
CA ARG A 56 -7.71 -14.18 -5.08
C ARG A 56 -7.11 -12.79 -4.85
N ALA A 57 -7.21 -12.29 -3.63
CA ALA A 57 -6.59 -11.02 -3.26
C ALA A 57 -5.05 -11.14 -3.17
N SER A 58 -4.33 -10.11 -3.63
CA SER A 58 -2.86 -10.04 -3.51
C SER A 58 -2.38 -9.76 -2.09
N PHE A 59 -3.20 -9.07 -1.30
CA PHE A 59 -2.95 -8.73 0.09
C PHE A 59 -4.25 -8.83 0.92
N PRO A 60 -4.17 -9.07 2.24
CA PRO A 60 -5.33 -9.36 3.08
C PRO A 60 -6.14 -8.12 3.48
N GLU A 61 -5.57 -6.90 3.42
CA GLU A 61 -6.28 -5.70 3.81
C GLU A 61 -7.48 -5.42 2.88
N ALA A 62 -8.63 -5.13 3.49
CA ALA A 62 -9.86 -4.91 2.76
C ALA A 62 -9.88 -3.53 2.10
N ILE A 63 -10.34 -3.48 0.85
CA ILE A 63 -10.71 -2.24 0.18
C ILE A 63 -12.20 -2.00 0.36
N ARG A 64 -12.55 -0.76 0.71
CA ARG A 64 -13.93 -0.31 0.91
C ARG A 64 -14.29 0.77 -0.09
N ALA A 65 -15.53 0.76 -0.56
CA ALA A 65 -16.08 1.83 -1.39
C ALA A 65 -16.43 3.03 -0.49
N TRP A 66 -15.64 4.09 -0.56
CA TRP A 66 -15.93 5.38 0.09
C TRP A 66 -16.44 6.38 -0.94
N ALA A 67 -16.98 7.52 -0.48
CA ALA A 67 -17.49 8.57 -1.36
C ALA A 67 -16.44 9.10 -2.36
N SER A 68 -15.17 9.19 -1.94
CA SER A 68 -14.05 9.66 -2.77
C SER A 68 -13.39 8.57 -3.62
N GLY A 69 -13.97 7.37 -3.65
CA GLY A 69 -13.47 6.21 -4.36
C GLY A 69 -13.06 5.04 -3.45
N PRO A 70 -12.44 3.99 -4.02
CA PRO A 70 -11.97 2.84 -3.26
C PRO A 70 -10.82 3.24 -2.34
N VAL A 71 -10.92 2.88 -1.06
CA VAL A 71 -9.94 3.19 -0.03
C VAL A 71 -9.61 1.93 0.75
N CYS A 72 -8.33 1.67 0.98
CA CYS A 72 -7.86 0.73 1.99
C CYS A 72 -7.82 1.47 3.35
N PRO A 73 -8.74 1.18 4.30
CA PRO A 73 -8.82 1.90 5.57
C PRO A 73 -7.55 1.76 6.41
N ALA A 74 -6.93 0.57 6.40
CA ALA A 74 -5.69 0.33 7.13
C ALA A 74 -4.56 1.25 6.64
N LEU A 75 -4.50 1.50 5.33
CA LEU A 75 -3.56 2.46 4.73
C LEU A 75 -3.97 3.91 5.00
N TYR A 76 -5.28 4.19 4.99
CA TYR A 76 -5.84 5.52 5.25
C TYR A 76 -5.53 6.00 6.67
N GLU A 77 -5.68 5.14 7.69
CA GLU A 77 -5.34 5.47 9.07
C GLU A 77 -3.90 5.97 9.23
N LEU A 78 -2.96 5.48 8.43
CA LEU A 78 -1.57 5.90 8.50
C LEU A 78 -1.33 7.27 7.89
N HIS A 79 -2.11 7.66 6.87
CA HIS A 79 -1.93 8.93 6.17
C HIS A 79 -3.01 9.97 6.44
N GLN A 80 -4.02 9.65 7.27
CA GLN A 80 -5.06 10.59 7.65
C GLN A 80 -4.43 11.91 8.16
N GLY A 81 -4.84 13.03 7.58
CA GLY A 81 -4.27 14.35 7.86
C GLY A 81 -3.00 14.71 7.08
N HIS A 82 -2.46 13.79 6.27
CA HIS A 82 -1.32 14.01 5.38
C HIS A 82 -1.74 13.83 3.92
N PHE A 83 -1.68 14.91 3.15
CA PHE A 83 -2.10 14.90 1.75
C PHE A 83 -1.01 14.41 0.80
N GLU A 84 0.26 14.48 1.22
CA GLU A 84 1.43 14.04 0.46
C GLU A 84 2.21 12.96 1.21
N ILE A 85 2.72 12.00 0.45
CA ILE A 85 3.46 10.84 0.93
C ILE A 85 4.89 10.91 0.40
N GLU A 86 5.82 11.16 1.32
CA GLU A 86 7.26 11.19 1.07
C GLU A 86 7.92 9.82 1.28
N GLY A 87 9.22 9.73 0.97
CA GLY A 87 10.02 8.53 1.23
C GLY A 87 10.06 8.15 2.71
N GLY A 88 9.84 6.86 3.01
CA GLY A 88 9.90 6.32 4.36
C GLY A 88 8.71 6.70 5.26
N PHE A 89 7.64 7.24 4.68
CA PHE A 89 6.44 7.65 5.41
C PHE A 89 5.80 6.50 6.18
N PHE A 90 5.60 5.33 5.56
CA PHE A 90 4.93 4.21 6.23
C PHE A 90 5.88 3.51 7.20
N ALA A 91 7.17 3.39 6.86
CA ALA A 91 8.19 2.81 7.76
C ALA A 91 8.28 3.54 9.11
N LYS A 92 8.29 4.88 9.10
CA LYS A 92 8.31 5.71 10.31
C LYS A 92 7.05 5.53 11.17
N ARG A 93 5.89 5.29 10.56
CA ARG A 93 4.59 5.25 11.28
C ARG A 93 4.24 3.86 11.78
N LEU A 94 4.68 2.82 11.07
CA LEU A 94 4.55 1.44 11.54
C LEU A 94 5.43 1.19 12.77
N CYS A 95 6.65 1.74 12.84
CA CYS A 95 7.50 1.57 14.02
C CYS A 95 6.95 2.29 15.27
N VAL A 96 6.28 3.44 15.09
CA VAL A 96 5.65 4.18 16.20
C VAL A 96 4.48 3.38 16.79
N ARG A 97 3.65 2.74 15.95
CA ARG A 97 2.52 1.92 16.44
C ARG A 97 2.98 0.68 17.23
N SER A 98 4.07 0.03 16.84
CA SER A 98 4.63 -1.09 17.62
C SER A 98 5.16 -0.69 19.00
N ASN A 99 5.57 0.57 19.18
CA ASN A 99 6.11 1.07 20.45
C ASN A 99 5.04 1.59 21.42
N LEU A 100 3.79 1.75 20.97
CA LEU A 100 2.65 2.21 21.80
C LEU A 100 1.82 1.06 22.39
N GLY A 101 2.24 -0.19 22.20
CA GLY A 101 1.54 -1.40 22.63
C GLY A 101 2.20 -2.15 23.80
N THR A 102 3.01 -1.51 24.62
CA THR A 102 3.70 -2.15 25.77
C THR A 102 3.66 -1.32 27.05
N ALA A 103 2.54 -0.65 27.33
CA ALA A 103 2.29 -0.01 28.62
C ALA A 103 0.98 -0.52 29.23
#